data_AF-A0A8T3MDI5-F1
#
_entry.id   AF-A0A8T3MDI5-F1
#
_cell.length_a   1.000
_cell.length_b   1.000
_cell.length_c   1.000
_cell.angle_alpha   90.00
_cell.angle_beta   90.00
_cell.angle_gamma   90.00
#
_symmetry.space_group_name_H-M   'P 1'
#
loop_
_entity.id
_entity.type
_entity.pdbx_description
1 polymer ?
#
loop_
_entity_poly.entity_id
_entity_poly.type
_entity_poly.pdbx_seq_one_letter_code
_entity_poly.pdbx_strand_id
1 'polypeptide(L)'
;MQKIAPFLWFNDNAEEAMNFYVSVFKNSKIVSTDRYGDAGPGPKGTLMAGTFQLEGQEFYALNGGPQFKFTEAISLFVNCETQQEVDELWA
;
A
#
# COMPACT_ATOMS: atom_id res chain seq x y z
N MET A 1 -11.64 7.24 10.95
CA MET A 1 -10.62 6.21 11.13
C MET A 1 -11.32 4.87 11.01
N GLN A 2 -10.93 4.05 10.03
CA GLN A 2 -11.50 2.73 9.85
C GLN A 2 -11.07 1.85 11.03
N LYS A 3 -11.95 0.97 11.52
CA LYS A 3 -11.61 0.07 12.65
C LYS A 3 -10.79 -1.13 12.22
N ILE A 4 -10.91 -1.52 10.96
CA ILE A 4 -10.25 -2.67 10.35
C ILE A 4 -9.70 -2.20 9.00
N ALA A 5 -8.44 -2.49 8.73
CA ALA A 5 -7.77 -2.17 7.47
C ALA A 5 -7.05 -3.43 6.96
N PRO A 6 -7.05 -3.68 5.65
CA PRO A 6 -6.21 -4.72 5.07
C PRO A 6 -4.73 -4.41 5.34
N PHE A 7 -3.97 -5.46 5.65
CA PHE A 7 -2.55 -5.37 5.98
C PHE A 7 -1.75 -6.08 4.89
N LEU A 8 -0.90 -5.32 4.19
CA LEU A 8 -0.18 -5.75 3.01
C LEU A 8 1.31 -5.94 3.34
N TRP A 9 1.82 -7.14 3.05
CA TRP A 9 3.21 -7.53 3.32
C TRP A 9 4.08 -7.32 2.08
N PHE A 10 5.16 -6.57 2.23
CA PHE A 10 6.11 -6.24 1.17
C PHE A 10 7.53 -6.67 1.54
N ASN A 11 8.36 -6.78 0.50
CA ASN A 11 9.78 -7.08 0.62
C ASN A 11 10.59 -5.84 0.24
N ASP A 12 10.77 -4.95 1.22
CA ASP A 12 11.54 -3.70 1.12
C ASP A 12 11.06 -2.67 0.08
N ASN A 13 9.92 -2.92 -0.57
CA ASN A 13 9.33 -2.06 -1.61
C ASN A 13 7.95 -1.47 -1.23
N ALA A 14 7.56 -1.49 0.06
CA ALA A 14 6.29 -0.90 0.51
C ALA A 14 6.16 0.59 0.17
N GLU A 15 7.23 1.39 0.31
CA GLU A 15 7.18 2.84 0.04
C GLU A 15 6.92 3.12 -1.44
N GLU A 16 7.56 2.36 -2.33
CA GLU A 16 7.31 2.43 -3.77
C GLU A 16 5.87 2.03 -4.10
N ALA A 17 5.39 0.91 -3.56
CA ALA A 17 4.03 0.43 -3.78
C ALA A 17 2.97 1.45 -3.30
N MET A 18 3.15 2.01 -2.10
CA MET A 18 2.26 3.04 -1.55
C MET A 18 2.21 4.27 -2.46
N ASN A 19 3.36 4.77 -2.91
CA ASN A 19 3.43 5.92 -3.80
C ASN A 19 2.80 5.62 -5.16
N PHE A 20 3.02 4.41 -5.71
CA PHE A 20 2.39 3.99 -6.95
C PHE A 20 0.87 3.96 -6.83
N TYR A 21 0.32 3.29 -5.81
CA TYR A 21 -1.13 3.23 -5.64
C TYR A 21 -1.75 4.62 -5.46
N VAL A 22 -1.11 5.49 -4.66
CA VAL A 22 -1.57 6.88 -4.50
C VAL A 22 -1.45 7.69 -5.80
N SER A 23 -0.52 7.36 -6.69
CA SER A 23 -0.45 8.02 -8.01
C SER A 23 -1.55 7.59 -8.98
N VAL A 24 -2.11 6.38 -8.80
CA VAL A 24 -3.12 5.80 -9.69
C VAL A 24 -4.53 6.31 -9.35
N PHE A 25 -4.88 6.38 -8.07
CA PHE A 25 -6.25 6.75 -7.64
C PHE A 25 -6.39 8.24 -7.35
N LYS A 26 -7.47 8.86 -7.84
CA LYS A 26 -7.70 10.32 -7.74
C LYS A 26 -7.93 10.77 -6.30
N ASN A 27 -8.68 10.00 -5.51
CA ASN A 27 -8.94 10.30 -4.11
C ASN A 27 -8.07 9.41 -3.21
N SER A 28 -6.78 9.72 -3.18
CA SER A 28 -5.81 8.94 -2.45
C SER A 28 -4.78 9.81 -1.74
N LYS A 29 -4.13 9.24 -0.73
CA LYS A 29 -3.04 9.90 0.00
C LYS A 29 -2.24 8.92 0.85
N ILE A 30 -0.99 9.29 1.10
CA ILE A 30 -0.21 8.73 2.21
C ILE A 30 -0.72 9.34 3.51
N VAL A 31 -0.99 8.51 4.52
CA VAL A 31 -1.56 8.94 5.80
C VAL A 31 -0.47 9.02 6.88
N SER A 32 0.37 7.99 6.99
CA SER A 32 1.50 7.97 7.92
C SER A 32 2.66 7.13 7.38
N THR A 33 3.87 7.42 7.85
CA THR A 33 5.06 6.61 7.59
C THR A 33 5.85 6.44 8.88
N ASP A 34 6.29 5.21 9.13
CA ASP A 34 7.17 4.83 10.22
C ASP A 34 8.46 4.29 9.60
N ARG A 35 9.61 4.84 10.01
CA ARG A 35 10.92 4.51 9.44
C ARG A 35 11.75 3.71 10.44
N TYR A 36 12.62 2.83 9.93
CA TYR A 36 13.55 2.11 10.78
C TYR A 36 14.51 3.06 11.49
N GLY A 37 14.63 2.89 12.81
CA GLY A 37 15.66 3.51 13.64
C GLY A 37 16.92 2.63 13.75
N ASP A 38 17.84 3.00 14.64
CA ASP A 38 19.13 2.31 14.79
C ASP A 38 19.03 0.85 15.26
N ALA A 39 17.92 0.47 15.93
CA ALA A 39 17.69 -0.88 16.45
C ALA A 39 16.83 -1.77 15.54
N GLY A 40 16.42 -1.25 14.37
CA GLY A 40 15.56 -1.96 13.44
C GLY A 40 16.32 -3.01 12.62
N PRO A 41 15.63 -4.05 12.11
CA PRO A 41 16.24 -5.04 11.22
C PRO A 41 16.55 -4.50 9.81
N GLY A 42 15.93 -3.39 9.40
CA GLY A 42 16.16 -2.74 8.11
C GLY A 42 17.12 -1.55 8.19
N PRO A 43 17.58 -1.04 7.03
CA PRO A 43 18.47 0.13 7.00
C PRO A 43 17.83 1.37 7.64
N LYS A 44 18.59 2.11 8.42
CA LYS A 44 18.09 3.33 9.09
C LYS A 44 17.49 4.31 8.07
N GLY A 45 16.29 4.80 8.37
CA GLY A 45 15.59 5.81 7.55
C GLY A 45 14.77 5.24 6.39
N THR A 46 14.89 3.94 6.06
CA THR A 46 13.97 3.31 5.11
C THR A 46 12.62 3.07 5.77
N LEU A 47 11.56 2.97 4.95
CA LEU A 47 10.23 2.68 5.45
C LEU A 47 10.21 1.31 6.16
N MET A 48 9.75 1.28 7.40
CA MET A 48 9.38 0.06 8.11
C MET A 48 7.93 -0.28 7.79
N ALA A 49 7.03 0.68 7.99
CA ALA A 49 5.62 0.52 7.78
C ALA A 49 4.96 1.87 7.48
N GLY A 50 3.72 1.84 7.00
CA GLY A 50 2.95 3.06 6.79
C GLY A 50 1.49 2.78 6.49
N THR A 51 0.71 3.84 6.47
CA THR A 51 -0.70 3.80 6.09
C THR A 51 -0.95 4.69 4.89
N PHE A 52 -1.84 4.24 4.01
CA PHE A 52 -2.29 5.00 2.85
C PHE A 52 -3.78 4.77 2.64
N GLN A 53 -4.41 5.69 1.92
CA GLN A 53 -5.83 5.66 1.61
C GLN A 53 -6.02 5.69 0.10
N LEU A 54 -6.88 4.80 -0.42
CA LEU A 54 -7.34 4.77 -1.81
C LEU A 54 -8.86 4.83 -1.82
N GLU A 55 -9.46 5.78 -2.53
CA GLU A 55 -10.91 5.94 -2.69
C GLU A 55 -11.69 5.82 -1.35
N GLY A 56 -11.12 6.39 -0.28
CA GLY A 56 -11.70 6.36 1.07
C GLY A 56 -11.37 5.13 1.92
N GLN A 57 -10.82 4.05 1.34
CA GLN A 57 -10.38 2.85 2.06
C GLN A 57 -8.95 2.99 2.55
N GLU A 58 -8.71 2.74 3.84
CA GLU A 58 -7.37 2.76 4.44
C GLU A 58 -6.72 1.37 4.37
N PHE A 59 -5.42 1.36 4.10
CA PHE A 59 -4.56 0.18 4.01
C PHE A 59 -3.32 0.39 4.86
N TYR A 60 -2.79 -0.72 5.40
CA TYR A 60 -1.51 -0.75 6.09
C TYR A 60 -0.49 -1.51 5.25
N ALA A 61 0.72 -0.98 5.10
CA ALA A 61 1.83 -1.63 4.40
C ALA A 61 3.01 -1.84 5.35
N LEU A 62 3.66 -3.00 5.26
CA LEU A 62 4.82 -3.37 6.06
C LEU A 62 5.93 -3.92 5.18
N ASN A 63 7.15 -3.41 5.35
CA ASN A 63 8.36 -4.07 4.88
C ASN A 63 8.77 -5.15 5.88
N GLY A 64 8.22 -6.34 5.70
CA GLY A 64 8.45 -7.49 6.59
C GLY A 64 9.52 -8.47 6.09
N GLY A 65 10.02 -8.27 4.86
CA GLY A 65 11.02 -9.12 4.23
C GLY A 65 10.42 -10.20 3.30
N PRO A 66 11.25 -11.09 2.74
CA PRO A 66 10.88 -11.95 1.62
C PRO A 66 10.11 -13.24 2.00
N GLN A 67 9.80 -13.42 3.29
CA GLN A 67 9.25 -14.67 3.83
C GLN A 67 7.82 -14.96 3.34
N PHE A 68 7.03 -13.90 3.15
CA PHE A 68 5.66 -14.00 2.66
C PHE A 68 5.50 -13.24 1.36
N LYS A 69 4.66 -13.77 0.48
CA LYS A 69 4.34 -13.18 -0.83
C LYS A 69 2.83 -13.09 -0.97
N PHE A 70 2.39 -12.13 -1.77
CA PHE A 70 0.99 -12.09 -2.18
C PHE A 70 0.62 -13.37 -2.94
N THR A 71 -0.63 -13.76 -2.71
CA THR A 71 -1.35 -14.76 -3.49
C THR A 71 -2.69 -14.14 -3.85
N GLU A 72 -3.41 -14.75 -4.77
CA GLU A 72 -4.72 -14.32 -5.23
C GLU A 72 -5.79 -14.36 -4.11
N ALA A 73 -5.48 -14.98 -2.96
CA ALA A 73 -6.35 -15.03 -1.79
C ALA A 73 -6.64 -13.64 -1.20
N ILE A 74 -5.79 -12.65 -1.46
CA ILE A 74 -6.08 -11.23 -1.21
C ILE A 74 -6.09 -10.49 -2.54
N SER A 75 -7.19 -9.80 -2.82
CA SER A 75 -7.34 -8.98 -4.02
C SER A 75 -8.19 -7.75 -3.71
N LEU A 76 -7.95 -6.67 -4.46
CA LEU A 76 -8.72 -5.44 -4.37
C LEU A 76 -9.57 -5.35 -5.62
N PHE A 77 -10.89 -5.34 -5.43
CA PHE A 77 -11.82 -5.14 -6.53
C PHE A 77 -12.18 -3.66 -6.61
N VAL A 78 -11.95 -3.06 -7.77
CA VAL A 78 -12.31 -1.66 -8.04
C VAL A 78 -13.57 -1.64 -8.88
N ASN A 79 -14.64 -1.06 -8.33
CA ASN A 79 -15.88 -0.86 -9.07
C ASN A 79 -15.74 0.38 -9.97
N CYS A 80 -15.64 0.16 -11.27
CA CYS A 80 -15.54 1.23 -12.26
C CYS A 80 -16.93 1.51 -12.88
N GLU A 81 -17.25 2.79 -13.08
CA GLU A 81 -18.54 3.21 -13.65
C GLU A 81 -18.52 3.26 -15.18
N THR A 82 -17.33 3.38 -15.80
CA THR A 82 -17.17 3.52 -17.25
C THR A 82 -16.03 2.65 -17.79
N GLN A 83 -16.10 2.29 -19.08
CA GLN A 83 -15.00 1.58 -19.75
C GLN A 83 -13.70 2.41 -19.76
N GLN A 84 -13.79 3.73 -19.91
CA GLN A 84 -12.62 4.61 -19.87
C GLN A 84 -11.90 4.51 -18.52
N GLU A 85 -12.63 4.44 -17.41
CA GLU A 85 -12.03 4.26 -16.08
C GLU A 85 -11.35 2.89 -15.95
N VAL A 86 -11.95 1.83 -16.50
CA VAL A 86 -11.29 0.51 -16.57
C VAL A 86 -9.99 0.62 -17.35
N ASP A 87 -10.01 1.25 -18.53
CA ASP A 87 -8.84 1.38 -19.39
C ASP A 87 -7.74 2.22 -18.72
N GLU A 88 -8.09 3.29 -18.01
CA GLU A 88 -7.16 4.15 -17.26
C GLU A 88 -6.50 3.40 -16.09
N LEU A 89 -7.24 2.55 -15.37
CA LEU A 89 -6.74 1.86 -14.19
C LEU A 89 -6.02 0.53 -14.50
N TRP A 90 -6.30 -0.09 -15.65
CA TRP A 90 -5.72 -1.37 -16.05
C TRP A 90 -4.44 -1.27 -16.91
N ALA A 91 -4.17 -0.10 -17.49
CA ALA A 91 -3.09 0.13 -18.46
C ALA A 91 -1.66 -0.17 -17.97
#